data_AF-A0A8T5KRF1-F1
#
_entry.id   AF-A0A8T5KRF1-F1
#
_cell.length_a   1.000
_cell.length_b   1.000
_cell.length_c   1.000
_cell.angle_alpha   90.00
_cell.angle_beta   90.00
_cell.angle_gamma   90.00
#
_symmetry.space_group_name_H-M   'P 1'
#
loop_
_entity.id
_entity.type
_entity.pdbx_description
1 polymer ?
#
loop_
_entity_poly.entity_id
_entity_poly.type
_entity_poly.pdbx_seq_one_letter_code
_entity_poly.pdbx_strand_id
1 'polypeptide(L)'
;MDLLSDDIRRLMGIMRSSMTTDDIFFHVMNQIARKIPKLQRLRQDEYIPGQFNEEVAEMAILVAMLRDIGGVSDFVLSNKIVKIIEDANKTYGKYRE
;
A
#
# COMPACT_ATOMS: atom_id res chain seq x y z
N MET A 1 -10.55 -2.54 20.23
CA MET A 1 -9.59 -1.92 19.29
C MET A 1 -9.19 -3.00 18.31
N ASP A 2 -9.12 -2.71 17.01
CA ASP A 2 -8.84 -3.70 15.96
C ASP A 2 -7.32 -4.01 15.95
N LEU A 3 -6.93 -5.29 15.94
CA LEU A 3 -5.52 -5.74 16.07
C LEU A 3 -4.61 -5.08 15.03
N LEU A 4 -5.14 -4.89 13.80
CA LEU A 4 -4.44 -4.23 12.71
C LEU A 4 -4.12 -2.75 13.02
N SER A 5 -5.00 -2.05 13.73
CA SER A 5 -4.80 -0.65 14.10
C SER A 5 -3.71 -0.48 15.14
N ASP A 6 -3.60 -1.42 16.09
CA ASP A 6 -2.54 -1.41 17.10
C ASP A 6 -1.17 -1.73 16.49
N ASP A 7 -1.11 -2.65 15.53
CA ASP A 7 0.10 -2.96 14.77
C ASP A 7 0.57 -1.78 13.90
N ILE A 8 -0.35 -1.09 13.22
CA ILE A 8 -0.03 0.12 12.45
C ILE A 8 0.54 1.20 13.37
N ARG A 9 -0.09 1.47 14.52
CA ARG A 9 0.39 2.46 15.48
C ARG A 9 1.77 2.10 16.02
N ARG A 10 2.01 0.81 16.27
CA ARG A 10 3.32 0.32 16.71
C ARG A 10 4.39 0.54 15.63
N LEU A 11 4.12 0.18 14.37
CA LEU A 11 5.02 0.41 13.24
C LEU A 11 5.30 1.91 13.03
N MET A 12 4.25 2.73 13.08
CA MET A 12 4.36 4.18 13.02
C MET A 12 5.19 4.76 14.17
N GLY A 13 5.03 4.24 15.38
CA GLY A 13 5.84 4.60 16.55
C GLY A 13 7.32 4.28 16.38
N ILE A 14 7.64 3.11 15.81
CA ILE A 14 9.02 2.71 15.48
C ILE A 14 9.62 3.65 14.42
N MET A 15 8.86 4.00 13.37
CA MET A 15 9.38 4.91 12.34
C MET A 15 9.58 6.34 12.87
N ARG A 16 8.65 6.84 13.70
CA ARG A 16 8.75 8.17 14.32
C ARG A 16 9.90 8.30 15.31
N SER A 17 10.53 7.21 15.77
CA SER A 17 11.71 7.30 16.63
C SER A 17 12.97 7.77 15.88
N SER A 18 12.97 7.76 14.55
CA SER A 18 14.13 8.11 13.72
C SER A 18 13.81 8.93 12.46
N MET A 19 12.54 9.16 12.15
CA MET A 19 12.09 9.84 10.93
C MET A 19 11.03 10.91 11.23
N THR A 20 11.04 12.01 10.49
CA THR A 20 9.95 12.99 10.55
C THR A 20 8.69 12.47 9.86
N THR A 21 7.53 13.08 10.11
CA THR A 21 6.27 12.72 9.44
C THR A 21 6.39 12.75 7.91
N ASP A 22 7.11 13.75 7.36
CA ASP A 22 7.33 13.88 5.91
C ASP A 22 8.25 12.78 5.38
N ASP A 23 9.32 12.46 6.11
CA ASP A 23 10.20 11.35 5.75
C ASP A 23 9.45 10.01 5.72
N ILE A 24 8.55 9.80 6.69
CA ILE A 24 7.70 8.60 6.74
C ILE A 24 6.76 8.57 5.53
N PHE A 25 6.13 9.70 5.20
CA PHE A 25 5.28 9.80 4.01
C PHE A 25 6.04 9.43 2.73
N PHE A 26 7.20 10.05 2.49
CA PHE A 26 8.01 9.76 1.30
C PHE A 26 8.52 8.31 1.30
N HIS A 27 8.88 7.78 2.46
CA HIS A 27 9.28 6.38 2.59
C HIS A 27 8.15 5.43 2.18
N VAL A 28 6.95 5.61 2.74
CA VAL A 28 5.80 4.75 2.47
C VAL A 28 5.37 4.86 1.01
N MET A 29 5.36 6.07 0.43
CA MET A 29 5.09 6.28 -1.00
C MET A 29 6.11 5.56 -1.89
N ASN A 30 7.40 5.60 -1.53
CA ASN A 30 8.44 4.87 -2.27
C ASN A 30 8.28 3.35 -2.19
N GLN A 31 7.86 2.80 -1.04
CA GLN A 31 7.57 1.37 -0.89
C GLN A 31 6.39 0.95 -1.78
N ILE A 32 5.31 1.74 -1.79
CA ILE A 32 4.14 1.51 -2.66
C ILE A 32 4.57 1.51 -4.13
N ALA A 33 5.33 2.52 -4.56
CA ALA A 33 5.79 2.62 -5.95
C ALA A 33 6.62 1.40 -6.38
N ARG A 34 7.44 0.83 -5.49
CA ARG A 34 8.23 -0.38 -5.74
C ARG A 34 7.38 -1.66 -5.82
N LYS A 35 6.28 -1.72 -5.08
CA LYS A 35 5.38 -2.89 -5.05
C LYS A 35 4.49 -3.01 -6.28
N ILE A 36 4.06 -1.90 -6.89
CA ILE A 36 3.21 -1.91 -8.09
C ILE A 36 3.76 -2.82 -9.22
N PRO A 37 5.01 -2.66 -9.69
CA PRO A 37 5.55 -3.51 -10.75
C PRO A 37 5.80 -4.95 -10.28
N LYS A 38 6.03 -5.18 -8.97
CA LYS A 38 6.16 -6.53 -8.41
C LYS A 38 4.82 -7.27 -8.46
N LEU A 39 3.74 -6.63 -8.03
CA LEU A 39 2.38 -7.17 -8.08
C LEU A 39 1.92 -7.47 -9.51
N GLN A 40 2.28 -6.63 -10.48
CA GLN A 40 1.97 -6.88 -11.89
C GLN A 40 2.61 -8.16 -12.41
N ARG A 41 3.90 -8.36 -12.10
CA ARG A 41 4.62 -9.58 -12.49
C ARG A 41 4.04 -10.81 -11.81
N LEU A 42 3.83 -10.75 -10.49
CA LEU A 42 3.27 -11.88 -9.73
C LEU A 42 1.84 -12.23 -10.16
N ARG A 43 1.03 -11.24 -10.59
CA ARG A 43 -0.31 -11.51 -11.13
C ARG A 43 -0.27 -12.32 -12.42
N GLN A 44 0.79 -12.19 -13.21
CA GLN A 44 0.96 -12.86 -14.50
C GLN A 44 1.69 -14.21 -14.35
N ASP A 45 2.69 -14.26 -13.47
CA ASP A 45 3.59 -15.40 -13.31
C ASP A 45 3.99 -15.53 -11.83
N GLU A 46 3.05 -16.06 -11.04
CA GLU A 46 3.28 -16.38 -9.63
C GLU A 46 4.07 -17.69 -9.54
N TYR A 47 5.34 -17.59 -9.14
CA TYR A 47 6.24 -18.75 -9.02
C TYR A 47 6.21 -19.39 -7.62
N ILE A 48 5.81 -18.65 -6.58
CA ILE A 48 5.56 -19.16 -5.22
C ILE A 48 4.07 -18.97 -4.90
N PRO A 49 3.31 -20.04 -4.63
CA PRO A 49 1.88 -19.93 -4.31
C PRO A 49 1.64 -19.01 -3.10
N GLY A 50 0.78 -18.00 -3.28
CA GLY A 50 0.38 -17.09 -2.21
C GLY A 50 1.22 -15.83 -2.07
N GLN A 51 2.36 -15.73 -2.78
CA GLN A 51 3.23 -14.57 -2.76
C GLN A 51 2.52 -13.29 -3.26
N PHE A 52 1.63 -13.42 -4.23
CA PHE A 52 0.81 -12.30 -4.68
C PHE A 52 -0.07 -11.76 -3.54
N ASN A 53 -0.72 -12.65 -2.79
CA ASN A 53 -1.58 -12.27 -1.67
C ASN A 53 -0.78 -11.65 -0.51
N GLU A 54 0.42 -12.15 -0.24
CA GLU A 54 1.35 -11.55 0.73
C GLU A 54 1.74 -10.12 0.32
N GLU A 55 2.11 -9.92 -0.95
CA GLU A 55 2.46 -8.58 -1.45
C GLU A 55 1.27 -7.60 -1.42
N VAL A 56 0.04 -8.10 -1.66
CA VAL A 56 -1.19 -7.31 -1.52
C VAL A 56 -1.45 -6.94 -0.07
N ALA A 57 -1.26 -7.87 0.87
CA ALA A 57 -1.41 -7.61 2.30
C ALA A 57 -0.41 -6.55 2.78
N GLU A 58 0.85 -6.65 2.37
CA GLU A 58 1.87 -5.64 2.67
C GLU A 58 1.53 -4.27 2.06
N MET A 59 0.97 -4.24 0.84
CA MET A 59 0.48 -3.00 0.22
C MET A 59 -0.65 -2.36 1.04
N ALA A 60 -1.58 -3.16 1.56
CA ALA A 60 -2.68 -2.68 2.38
C ALA A 60 -2.17 -2.04 3.69
N ILE A 61 -1.14 -2.61 4.32
CA ILE A 61 -0.51 -2.05 5.52
C ILE A 61 0.12 -0.69 5.21
N LEU A 62 0.88 -0.56 4.11
CA LEU A 62 1.50 0.71 3.71
C LEU A 62 0.45 1.80 3.46
N VAL A 63 -0.65 1.45 2.78
CA VAL A 63 -1.77 2.38 2.54
C VAL A 63 -2.43 2.80 3.86
N ALA A 64 -2.57 1.87 4.81
CA ALA A 64 -3.12 2.19 6.12
C ALA A 64 -2.16 3.06 6.98
N MET A 65 -0.85 2.91 6.81
CA MET A 65 0.14 3.81 7.41
C MET A 65 0.02 5.24 6.85
N LEU A 66 -0.20 5.41 5.54
CA LEU A 66 -0.46 6.74 4.96
C LEU A 66 -1.71 7.40 5.55
N ARG A 67 -2.72 6.61 5.90
CA ARG A 67 -3.93 7.08 6.57
C ARG A 67 -3.64 7.59 7.99
N ASP A 68 -2.78 6.90 8.73
CA ASP A 68 -2.45 7.21 10.13
C ASP A 68 -1.46 8.39 10.29
N ILE A 69 -0.67 8.71 9.25
CA ILE A 69 0.18 9.90 9.18
C ILE A 69 -0.62 11.20 9.42
N GLY A 70 -1.93 11.21 9.11
CA GLY A 70 -2.84 12.31 9.35
C GLY A 70 -2.85 13.36 8.24
N GLY A 71 -4.00 14.00 8.03
CA GLY A 71 -4.19 15.10 7.06
C GLY A 71 -5.03 14.77 5.82
N VAL A 72 -5.38 13.50 5.61
CA VAL A 72 -6.25 13.07 4.50
C VAL A 72 -7.41 12.27 5.07
N SER A 73 -8.65 12.70 4.79
CA SER A 73 -9.84 11.97 5.27
C SER A 73 -9.93 10.56 4.68
N ASP A 74 -10.47 9.63 5.46
CA ASP A 74 -10.73 8.25 5.05
C ASP A 74 -11.51 8.17 3.73
N PHE A 75 -12.45 9.10 3.52
CA PHE A 75 -13.23 9.22 2.29
C PHE A 75 -12.34 9.52 1.07
N VAL A 76 -11.37 10.42 1.21
CA VAL A 76 -10.43 10.78 0.13
C VAL A 76 -9.49 9.62 -0.16
N LEU A 77 -9.01 8.92 0.87
CA LEU A 77 -8.14 7.75 0.73
C LEU A 77 -8.86 6.59 0.03
N SER A 78 -10.08 6.23 0.46
CA SER A 78 -10.86 5.19 -0.20
C SER A 78 -11.13 5.52 -1.67
N ASN A 79 -11.52 6.77 -1.99
CA ASN A 79 -11.72 7.18 -3.38
C ASN A 79 -10.43 7.16 -4.21
N LYS A 80 -9.29 7.53 -3.62
CA LYS A 80 -7.98 7.50 -4.29
C LYS A 80 -7.49 6.07 -4.52
N ILE A 81 -7.68 5.17 -3.55
CA ILE A 81 -7.36 3.74 -3.69
C ILE A 81 -8.20 3.12 -4.79
N VAL A 82 -9.51 3.36 -4.81
CA VAL A 82 -10.41 2.90 -5.89
C VAL A 82 -9.94 3.44 -7.24
N LYS A 83 -9.62 4.74 -7.34
CA LYS A 83 -9.12 5.34 -8.58
C LYS A 83 -7.76 4.77 -9.03
N ILE A 84 -6.84 4.52 -8.09
CA ILE A 84 -5.56 3.88 -8.39
C ILE A 84 -5.78 2.45 -8.89
N ILE A 85 -6.70 1.69 -8.28
CA ILE A 85 -7.06 0.35 -8.74
C ILE A 85 -7.71 0.39 -10.13
N GLU A 86 -8.59 1.36 -10.39
CA GLU A 86 -9.22 1.57 -11.71
C GLU A 86 -8.20 1.95 -12.78
N ASP A 87 -7.30 2.91 -12.49
CA ASP A 87 -6.27 3.36 -13.43
C ASP A 87 -5.22 2.26 -13.66
N ALA A 88 -4.87 1.48 -12.63
CA ALA A 88 -4.07 0.28 -12.78
C ALA A 88 -4.78 -0.78 -13.63
N ASN A 89 -6.08 -1.03 -13.45
CA ASN A 89 -6.84 -1.93 -14.31
C ASN A 89 -6.96 -1.43 -15.75
N LYS A 90 -7.07 -0.12 -15.99
CA LYS A 90 -7.07 0.45 -17.35
C LYS A 90 -5.72 0.35 -18.04
N THR A 91 -4.64 0.46 -17.27
CA THR A 91 -3.26 0.46 -17.80
C THR A 91 -2.73 -0.96 -17.99
N TYR A 92 -3.04 -1.85 -17.06
CA TYR A 92 -2.47 -3.21 -16.99
C TYR A 92 -3.50 -4.32 -17.19
N GLY A 93 -4.79 -4.02 -17.05
CA GLY A 93 -5.89 -4.96 -17.37
C GLY A 93 -6.20 -5.04 -18.87
N LYS A 94 -5.63 -4.18 -19.71
CA LYS A 94 -5.75 -4.25 -21.18
C LYS A 94 -4.97 -5.41 -21.83
N TYR A 95 -4.12 -6.11 -21.08
CA TYR A 95 -3.45 -7.33 -21.56
C TYR A 95 -4.34 -8.59 -21.44
N ARG A 96 -5.67 -8.42 -21.47
CA ARG A 96 -6.68 -9.49 -21.33
C ARG A 96 -7.53 -9.75 -22.59
N GLU A 97 -7.16 -9.18 -23.74
CA GLU A 97 -7.74 -9.54 -25.05
C GLU A 97 -6.69 -10.18 -25.94
#